data_AF-A0A540M613-F1
#
_entry.id   AF-A0A540M613-F1
#
_cell.length_a   1.000
_cell.length_b   1.000
_cell.length_c   1.000
_cell.angle_alpha   90.00
_cell.angle_beta   90.00
_cell.angle_gamma   90.00
#
_symmetry.space_group_name_H-M   'P 1'
#
loop_
_entity.id
_entity.type
_entity.pdbx_description
1 polymer ?
#
loop_
_entity_poly.entity_id
_entity_poly.type
_entity_poly.pdbx_seq_one_letter_code
_entity_poly.pdbx_strand_id
1 'polypeptide(L)'
;MEEGRDKACTILHQSDVLGVDTIVVGQRRKISMDILGLHTWPGGRVAKAIDTADYLIENNKRTCVAVQKKGLEDGGYLLNSRTHKNFWLLA
;
A
#
# COMPACT_ATOMS: atom_id res chain seq x y z
N MET A 1 -14.55 -2.82 -2.07
CA MET A 1 -13.46 -3.17 -3.01
C MET A 1 -13.13 -2.00 -3.93
N GLU A 2 -14.13 -1.29 -4.45
CA GLU A 2 -13.94 -0.10 -5.31
C GLU A 2 -13.30 1.10 -4.61
N GLU A 3 -13.61 1.36 -3.34
CA GLU A 3 -13.12 2.57 -2.64
C GLU A 3 -11.58 2.74 -2.68
N GLY A 4 -10.82 1.66 -2.54
CA GLY A 4 -9.36 1.71 -2.57
C GLY A 4 -8.81 2.05 -3.95
N ARG A 5 -9.48 1.57 -5.01
CA ARG A 5 -9.16 1.87 -6.40
C ARG A 5 -9.57 3.29 -6.77
N ASP A 6 -10.76 3.72 -6.38
CA ASP A 6 -11.26 5.07 -6.68
C ASP A 6 -10.36 6.14 -6.09
N LYS A 7 -9.95 5.98 -4.81
CA LYS A 7 -8.96 6.86 -4.18
C LYS A 7 -7.64 6.89 -4.96
N ALA A 8 -7.16 5.73 -5.40
CA ALA A 8 -5.92 5.66 -6.16
C ALA A 8 -6.05 6.35 -7.53
N CYS A 9 -7.16 6.14 -8.24
CA CYS A 9 -7.47 6.84 -9.50
C CYS A 9 -7.52 8.36 -9.32
N THR A 10 -8.16 8.86 -8.25
CA THR A 10 -8.17 10.30 -7.94
C THR A 10 -6.76 10.83 -7.70
N ILE A 11 -5.94 10.12 -6.92
CA ILE A 11 -4.56 10.53 -6.63
C ILE A 11 -3.73 10.56 -7.93
N LEU A 12 -3.84 9.55 -8.79
CA LEU A 12 -3.12 9.50 -10.08
C LEU A 12 -3.52 10.66 -11.00
N HIS A 13 -4.81 10.95 -11.09
CA HIS A 13 -5.29 12.06 -11.89
C HIS A 13 -4.76 13.40 -11.39
N GLN A 14 -4.82 13.64 -10.07
CA GLN A 14 -4.32 14.86 -9.48
C GLN A 14 -2.79 14.97 -9.55
N SER A 15 -2.05 13.85 -9.46
CA SER A 15 -0.60 13.87 -9.64
C SER A 15 -0.21 14.28 -11.05
N ASP A 16 -0.97 13.86 -12.06
CA ASP A 16 -0.76 14.28 -13.44
C ASP A 16 -1.09 15.78 -13.62
N VAL A 17 -2.23 16.24 -13.10
CA VAL A 17 -2.66 17.65 -13.19
C VAL A 17 -1.68 18.61 -12.50
N LEU A 18 -1.16 18.21 -11.34
CA LEU A 18 -0.26 19.02 -10.52
C LEU A 18 1.22 18.85 -10.91
N GLY A 19 1.54 17.96 -11.86
CA GLY A 19 2.93 17.70 -12.26
C GLY A 19 3.80 17.10 -11.14
N VAL A 20 3.23 16.22 -10.31
CA VAL A 20 3.94 15.60 -9.19
C VAL A 20 4.92 14.53 -9.70
N ASP A 21 6.21 14.71 -9.36
CA ASP A 21 7.26 13.76 -9.76
C ASP A 21 7.35 12.52 -8.87
N THR A 22 6.90 12.60 -7.61
CA THR A 22 7.01 11.50 -6.64
C THR A 22 5.81 11.45 -5.69
N ILE A 23 5.25 10.25 -5.53
CA ILE A 23 4.15 9.97 -4.59
C ILE A 23 4.69 9.13 -3.43
N VAL A 24 4.50 9.60 -2.20
CA VAL A 24 4.80 8.84 -0.97
C VAL A 24 3.48 8.57 -0.26
N VAL A 25 3.13 7.29 -0.08
CA VAL A 25 1.86 6.88 0.52
C VAL A 25 2.08 6.02 1.75
N GLY A 26 1.48 6.41 2.87
CA GLY A 26 1.50 5.62 4.10
C GLY A 26 0.56 4.43 4.01
N GLN A 27 1.08 3.22 4.23
CA GLN A 27 0.31 1.99 4.31
C GLN A 27 0.15 1.61 5.78
N ARG A 28 -1.08 1.74 6.30
CA ARG A 28 -1.37 1.27 7.65
C ARG A 28 -1.36 -0.26 7.63
N ARG A 29 -0.71 -0.89 8.61
CA ARG A 29 -0.90 -2.33 8.86
C ARG A 29 -2.40 -2.54 9.08
N LYS A 30 -3.07 -3.18 8.13
CA LYS A 30 -4.39 -3.75 8.37
C LYS A 30 -4.13 -4.85 9.39
N ILE A 31 -4.45 -4.58 10.66
CA ILE A 31 -4.57 -5.65 11.65
C ILE A 31 -5.71 -6.49 11.08
N SER A 32 -5.36 -7.56 10.37
CA SER A 32 -6.35 -8.46 9.82
C SER A 32 -7.12 -9.01 11.03
N MET A 33 -8.45 -8.99 10.93
CA MET A 33 -9.30 -9.76 11.85
C MET A 33 -8.96 -11.26 11.82
N ASP A 34 -8.12 -11.71 10.87
CA ASP A 34 -7.45 -13.02 10.89
C ASP A 34 -6.57 -13.23 12.13
N ILE A 35 -5.95 -12.18 12.69
CA ILE A 35 -5.22 -12.26 13.97
C ILE A 35 -6.19 -12.36 15.15
N LEU A 36 -7.44 -11.89 14.97
CA LEU A 36 -8.51 -11.98 15.96
C LEU A 36 -9.42 -13.22 15.76
N GLY A 37 -8.96 -14.22 15.00
CA GLY A 37 -9.61 -15.52 14.86
C GLY A 37 -10.99 -15.49 14.18
N LEU A 38 -11.39 -14.40 13.53
CA LEU A 38 -12.73 -14.27 12.99
C LEU A 38 -12.74 -14.55 11.47
N HIS A 39 -12.94 -15.85 11.17
CA HIS A 39 -13.30 -16.45 9.88
C HIS A 39 -12.23 -16.59 8.80
N THR A 40 -11.65 -17.78 8.69
CA THR A 40 -11.27 -18.37 7.39
C THR A 40 -12.20 -19.54 7.11
N TRP A 41 -13.06 -19.41 6.10
CA TRP A 41 -13.81 -20.54 5.55
C TRP A 41 -12.87 -21.37 4.67
N PRO A 42 -12.93 -22.71 4.68
CA PRO A 42 -12.09 -23.53 3.82
C PRO A 42 -12.51 -23.31 2.36
N GLY A 43 -11.61 -22.73 1.55
CA GLY A 43 -11.83 -22.49 0.12
C GLY A 43 -12.06 -21.04 -0.30
N GLY A 44 -12.17 -20.09 0.64
CA GLY A 44 -12.26 -18.67 0.33
C GLY A 44 -10.88 -18.08 0.01
N ARG A 45 -10.56 -17.85 -1.27
CA ARG A 45 -9.49 -16.88 -1.60
C ARG A 45 -9.90 -15.56 -0.97
N VAL A 46 -9.21 -15.13 0.09
CA VAL A 46 -9.36 -13.77 0.62
C VAL A 46 -9.08 -12.85 -0.55
N ALA A 47 -10.15 -12.31 -1.13
CA ALA A 47 -10.05 -11.31 -2.17
C ALA A 47 -9.36 -10.12 -1.51
N LYS A 48 -8.03 -10.02 -1.69
CA LYS A 48 -7.23 -8.90 -1.20
C LYS A 48 -7.96 -7.64 -1.64
N ALA A 49 -8.57 -6.93 -0.69
CA ALA A 49 -9.12 -5.62 -0.95
C ALA A 49 -8.01 -4.80 -1.60
N ILE A 50 -8.23 -4.34 -2.84
CA ILE A 50 -7.23 -3.62 -3.64
C ILE A 50 -6.61 -2.55 -2.75
N ASP A 51 -5.31 -2.68 -2.51
CA ASP A 51 -4.60 -1.73 -1.69
C ASP A 51 -4.28 -0.49 -2.53
N THR A 52 -4.70 0.68 -2.06
CA THR A 52 -4.48 1.95 -2.77
C THR A 52 -2.99 2.14 -3.05
N ALA A 53 -2.12 1.78 -2.11
CA ALA A 53 -0.67 1.89 -2.26
C ALA A 53 -0.13 0.98 -3.37
N ASP A 54 -0.54 -0.29 -3.41
CA ASP A 54 -0.15 -1.21 -4.49
C ASP A 54 -0.65 -0.71 -5.86
N TYR A 55 -1.90 -0.25 -5.94
CA TYR A 55 -2.44 0.31 -7.20
C TYR A 55 -1.66 1.54 -7.67
N LEU A 56 -1.29 2.44 -6.75
CA LEU A 56 -0.47 3.61 -7.06
C LEU A 56 0.92 3.20 -7.56
N ILE A 57 1.57 2.23 -6.92
CA ILE A 57 2.89 1.73 -7.35
C ILE A 57 2.84 1.14 -8.75
N GLU A 58 1.77 0.41 -9.08
CA GLU A 58 1.63 -0.27 -10.37
C GLU A 58 1.28 0.68 -11.51
N ASN A 59 0.44 1.70 -11.25
CA ASN A 59 -0.17 2.55 -12.27
C ASN A 59 0.44 3.96 -12.38
N ASN A 60 1.29 4.38 -11.44
CA ASN A 60 1.98 5.67 -11.56
C ASN A 60 2.97 5.65 -12.74
N LYS A 61 3.03 6.77 -13.46
CA LYS A 61 4.01 7.01 -14.53
C LYS A 61 5.39 7.38 -13.98
N ARG A 62 5.44 7.94 -12.77
CA ARG A 62 6.65 8.43 -12.08
C ARG A 62 6.96 7.57 -10.85
N THR A 63 7.77 8.10 -9.93
CA THR A 63 8.17 7.41 -8.72
C THR A 63 7.01 7.31 -7.73
N CYS A 64 6.73 6.11 -7.22
CA CYS A 64 5.79 5.90 -6.13
C CYS A 64 6.43 4.99 -5.07
N VAL A 65 6.33 5.41 -3.82
CA VAL A 65 6.85 4.66 -2.67
C VAL A 65 5.74 4.51 -1.62
N ALA A 66 5.40 3.26 -1.31
CA ALA A 66 4.56 2.94 -0.17
C ALA A 66 5.42 2.73 1.08
N VAL A 67 4.99 3.32 2.19
CA VAL A 67 5.72 3.33 3.47
C VAL A 67 4.89 2.66 4.54
N GLN A 68 5.41 1.61 5.14
CA GLN A 68 4.77 0.89 6.23
C GLN A 68 5.67 0.86 7.46
N LYS A 69 5.11 1.08 8.65
CA LYS A 69 5.89 0.94 9.89
C LYS A 69 6.35 -0.52 10.07
N LYS A 70 7.63 -0.73 10.37
CA LYS A 70 8.17 -2.06 10.69
C LYS A 70 8.11 -2.31 12.20
N GLY A 71 7.18 -3.19 12.60
CA GLY A 71 7.10 -3.75 13.95
C GLY A 71 7.01 -2.74 15.10
N LEU A 72 7.00 -3.26 16.33
CA LEU A 72 7.26 -2.49 17.55
C LEU A 72 8.73 -2.62 17.99
N GLU A 73 9.36 -3.78 17.75
CA GLU A 73 10.69 -4.13 18.27
C GLU A 73 11.84 -3.65 17.36
N ASP A 74 11.73 -3.89 16.05
CA ASP A 74 12.83 -3.61 15.11
C ASP A 74 12.94 -2.14 14.67
N GLY A 75 11.91 -1.31 14.95
CA GLY A 75 11.85 0.08 14.51
C GLY A 75 11.92 0.29 12.99
N GLY A 76 11.87 1.55 12.58
CA GLY A 76 11.98 1.95 11.17
C GLY A 76 10.77 1.62 10.28
N TYR A 77 11.03 1.58 8.98
CA TYR A 77 10.01 1.53 7.93
C TYR A 77 10.34 0.50 6.84
N LEU A 78 9.31 -0.15 6.31
CA LEU A 78 9.36 -0.92 5.07
C LEU A 78 8.91 -0.03 3.93
N LEU A 79 9.76 0.08 2.91
CA LEU A 79 9.50 0.81 1.68
C LEU A 79 9.22 -0.19 0.56
N ASN A 80 8.15 0.05 -0.19
CA ASN A 80 7.80 -0.66 -1.41
C ASN A 80 7.70 0.34 -2.57
N SER A 81 8.21 -0.05 -3.71
CA SER A 81 8.14 0.69 -4.97
C SER A 81 7.97 -0.30 -6.12
N ARG A 82 7.95 0.20 -7.36
CA ARG A 82 7.80 -0.65 -8.53
C ARG A 82 8.95 -1.65 -8.69
N THR A 83 10.17 -1.22 -8.36
CA THR A 83 11.40 -1.99 -8.60
C THR A 83 11.96 -2.62 -7.33
N HIS A 84 11.64 -2.09 -6.16
CA HIS A 84 12.15 -2.57 -4.88
C HIS A 84 11.00 -2.87 -3.94
N LYS A 85 11.03 -4.04 -3.30
CA LYS A 85 10.04 -4.45 -2.30
C LYS A 85 10.73 -4.78 -0.99
N ASN A 86 10.03 -4.55 0.12
CA ASN A 86 10.47 -4.84 1.48
C ASN A 86 11.83 -4.22 1.83
N PHE A 87 12.11 -3.04 1.28
CA PHE A 87 13.34 -2.33 1.62
C PHE A 87 13.20 -1.78 3.04
N TRP A 88 13.99 -2.30 3.98
CA TRP A 88 13.96 -1.85 5.36
C TRP A 88 14.86 -0.64 5.56
N LEU A 89 14.24 0.48 5.91
CA LEU A 89 14.91 1.72 6.31
C LEU A 89 14.87 1.85 7.83
N LEU A 90 16.05 1.84 8.46
CA LEU A 90 16.23 2.28 9.84
C LEU A 90 16.27 3.82 9.83
N ALA A 91 15.35 4.45 10.55
CA ALA A 91 15.18 5.91 10.61
C ALA A 91 15.09 6.35 12.07
#